data_AF-G2XPS3-F1
#
_entry.id   AF-G2XPS3-F1
#
_cell.length_a   1.000
_cell.length_b   1.000
_cell.length_c   1.000
_cell.angle_alpha   90.00
_cell.angle_beta   90.00
_cell.angle_gamma   90.00
#
_symmetry.space_group_name_H-M   'P 1'
#
loop_
_entity.id
_entity.type
_entity.pdbx_description
1 polymer ?
#
loop_
_entity_poly.entity_id
_entity_poly.type
_entity_poly.pdbx_seq_one_letter_code
_entity_poly.pdbx_strand_id
1 'polypeptide(L)'
;MDQIMSSDVSFEQIYWADNMVRSVLFSSAVISAISKEHFNLVLEIGPYTVLKGPTTECIRLASDNQISYHGVLQRQENSVNTFSNALDFV
;
A
#
# COMPACT_ATOMS: atom_id res chain seq x y z
N MET A 1 -1.18 -32.74 35.90
CA MET A 1 -1.82 -32.84 34.57
C MET A 1 -2.47 -31.50 34.35
N ASP A 2 -1.86 -30.71 33.47
CA ASP A 2 -2.33 -29.46 32.85
C ASP A 2 -1.06 -28.69 32.41
N GLN A 3 -0.29 -29.31 31.51
CA GLN A 3 0.53 -28.52 30.60
C GLN A 3 -0.45 -27.88 29.62
N ILE A 4 -0.92 -26.68 29.96
CA ILE A 4 -1.63 -25.83 29.01
C ILE A 4 -0.66 -25.58 27.86
N MET A 5 -1.05 -26.08 26.69
CA MET A 5 -0.32 -25.96 25.45
C MET A 5 -0.09 -24.48 25.17
N SER A 6 1.15 -24.00 25.34
CA SER A 6 1.61 -22.80 24.65
C SER A 6 1.72 -23.18 23.17
N SER A 7 0.61 -23.18 22.45
CA SER A 7 0.67 -23.12 21.00
C SER A 7 1.29 -21.77 20.67
N ASP A 8 2.53 -21.76 20.19
CA ASP A 8 3.14 -20.54 19.67
C ASP A 8 2.21 -19.98 18.60
N VAL A 9 1.48 -18.92 18.95
CA VAL A 9 0.59 -18.21 18.05
C VAL A 9 1.47 -17.72 16.90
N SER A 10 1.14 -18.13 15.68
CA SER A 10 2.01 -17.84 14.54
C SER A 10 2.12 -16.34 14.29
N PHE A 11 3.22 -15.90 13.67
CA PHE A 11 3.41 -14.49 13.31
C PHE A 11 2.22 -13.95 12.51
N GLU A 12 1.68 -14.75 11.59
CA GLU A 12 0.51 -14.39 10.78
C GLU A 12 -0.73 -14.15 11.65
N GLN A 13 -0.95 -14.99 12.66
CA GLN A 13 -2.09 -14.84 13.57
C GLN A 13 -1.99 -13.52 14.36
N ILE A 14 -0.80 -13.19 14.88
CA ILE A 14 -0.56 -11.93 15.59
C ILE A 14 -0.70 -10.74 14.64
N TYR A 15 -0.09 -10.81 13.46
CA TYR A 15 -0.11 -9.72 12.49
C TYR A 15 -1.52 -9.37 12.02
N TRP A 16 -2.33 -10.39 11.65
CA TRP A 16 -3.69 -10.14 11.20
C TRP A 16 -4.58 -9.61 12.32
N ALA A 17 -4.38 -10.04 13.56
CA ALA A 17 -5.05 -9.45 14.72
C ALA A 17 -4.65 -7.98 14.90
N ASP A 18 -3.35 -7.68 14.90
CA ASP A 18 -2.81 -6.32 15.05
C ASP A 18 -3.28 -5.38 13.94
N ASN A 19 -3.30 -5.84 12.67
CA ASN A 19 -3.79 -5.06 11.53
C ASN A 19 -5.24 -4.60 11.72
N MET A 20 -6.06 -5.38 12.43
CA MET A 20 -7.47 -5.05 12.67
C MET A 20 -7.71 -4.15 13.89
N VAL A 21 -6.79 -4.15 14.86
CA VAL A 21 -7.01 -3.45 16.15
C VAL A 21 -6.08 -2.25 16.37
N ARG A 22 -4.96 -2.17 15.65
CA ARG A 22 -3.98 -1.08 15.77
C ARG A 22 -4.14 -0.09 14.62
N SER A 23 -3.71 1.14 14.86
CA SER A 23 -3.70 2.17 13.83
C SER A 23 -2.75 1.80 12.69
N VAL A 24 -3.23 1.94 11.45
CA VAL A 24 -2.42 1.75 10.24
C VAL A 24 -1.49 2.94 10.05
N LEU A 25 -0.18 2.73 10.17
CA LEU A 25 0.85 3.77 10.01
C LEU A 25 1.25 3.98 8.55
N PHE A 26 0.27 4.19 7.67
CA PHE A 26 0.46 4.27 6.22
C PHE A 26 1.49 5.33 5.80
N SER A 27 1.36 6.56 6.32
CA SER A 27 2.27 7.67 5.97
C SER A 27 3.73 7.38 6.32
N SER A 28 3.95 6.81 7.50
CA SER A 28 5.29 6.42 7.96
C SER A 28 5.89 5.33 7.07
N ALA A 29 5.08 4.35 6.64
CA ALA A 29 5.53 3.31 5.72
C ALA A 29 5.94 3.87 4.36
N VAL A 30 5.13 4.76 3.77
CA VAL A 30 5.44 5.41 2.49
C VAL A 30 6.70 6.26 2.59
N ILE A 31 6.80 7.13 3.59
CA ILE A 31 7.98 7.99 3.80
C ILE A 31 9.23 7.12 3.95
N SER A 32 9.16 6.07 4.78
CA SER A 32 10.31 5.18 4.99
C SER A 32 10.75 4.47 3.71
N ALA A 33 9.81 4.05 2.87
CA ALA A 33 10.12 3.41 1.59
C ALA A 33 10.82 4.40 0.65
N ILE A 34 10.22 5.58 0.42
CA ILE A 34 10.75 6.60 -0.49
C ILE A 34 12.12 7.12 -0.05
N SER A 35 12.38 7.22 1.26
CA SER A 35 13.69 7.67 1.76
C SER A 35 14.80 6.62 1.62
N LYS A 36 14.47 5.34 1.42
CA LYS A 36 15.46 4.24 1.34
C LYS A 36 15.87 3.91 -0.09
N GLU A 37 14.99 4.12 -1.06
CA GLU A 37 15.18 3.70 -2.44
C GLU A 37 14.61 4.72 -3.42
N HIS A 38 15.09 4.68 -4.67
CA HIS A 38 14.57 5.52 -5.73
C HIS A 38 13.42 4.82 -6.47
N PHE A 39 12.29 5.51 -6.64
CA PHE A 39 11.13 5.01 -7.38
C PHE A 39 10.74 5.96 -8.50
N ASN A 40 10.39 5.39 -9.65
CA ASN A 40 9.95 6.14 -10.83
C ASN A 40 8.41 6.16 -10.98
N LEU A 41 7.73 5.21 -10.33
CA LEU A 41 6.31 4.96 -10.48
C LEU A 41 5.69 4.43 -9.19
N VAL A 42 4.47 4.88 -8.90
CA VAL A 42 3.58 4.29 -7.90
C VAL A 42 2.32 3.77 -8.60
N LEU A 43 2.01 2.50 -8.36
CA LEU A 43 0.77 1.85 -8.80
C LEU A 43 -0.13 1.57 -7.60
N GLU A 44 -1.32 2.17 -7.58
CA GLU A 44 -2.34 1.87 -6.58
C GLU A 44 -3.18 0.68 -7.02
N ILE A 45 -3.04 -0.43 -6.30
CA ILE A 45 -3.80 -1.65 -6.55
C ILE A 45 -5.07 -1.64 -5.72
N GLY A 46 -6.20 -1.38 -6.37
CA GLY A 46 -7.51 -1.34 -5.73
C GLY A 46 -8.61 -1.01 -6.75
N PRO A 47 -9.90 -1.15 -6.37
CA PRO A 47 -11.03 -0.93 -7.28
C PRO A 47 -11.21 0.53 -7.71
N TYR A 48 -10.58 1.45 -6.98
CA TYR A 48 -10.52 2.88 -7.27
C TYR A 48 -9.34 3.52 -6.54
N THR A 49 -8.90 4.66 -7.05
CA THR A 49 -7.76 5.44 -6.54
C THR A 49 -8.15 6.29 -5.32
N VAL A 50 -8.00 5.76 -4.11
CA VAL A 50 -8.31 6.46 -2.84
C VAL A 50 -7.05 7.03 -2.19
N LEU A 51 -5.89 6.42 -2.42
CA LEU A 51 -4.64 6.76 -1.71
C LEU A 51 -3.75 7.77 -2.45
N LYS A 52 -4.12 8.23 -3.65
CA LYS A 52 -3.32 9.18 -4.44
C LYS A 52 -2.96 10.45 -3.67
N GLY A 53 -3.94 11.10 -3.07
CA GLY A 53 -3.74 12.30 -2.26
C GLY A 53 -2.72 12.10 -1.13
N PRO A 54 -3.00 11.22 -0.15
CA PRO A 54 -2.10 11.00 0.98
C PRO A 54 -0.72 10.48 0.58
N THR A 55 -0.64 9.62 -0.45
CA THR A 55 0.65 9.10 -0.93
C THR A 55 1.49 10.21 -1.57
N THR A 56 0.88 11.07 -2.41
CA THR A 56 1.59 12.19 -3.05
C THR A 56 2.11 13.18 -2.02
N GLU A 57 1.36 13.44 -0.95
CA GLU A 57 1.82 14.26 0.17
C GLU A 57 3.00 13.63 0.90
N CYS A 58 2.95 12.33 1.19
CA CYS A 58 4.06 11.61 1.82
C CYS A 58 5.32 11.60 0.94
N ILE A 59 5.19 11.42 -0.38
CA ILE A 59 6.30 11.49 -1.34
C ILE A 59 6.97 12.86 -1.27
N ARG A 60 6.18 13.94 -1.30
CA ARG A 60 6.69 15.32 -1.19
C ARG A 60 7.43 15.59 0.12
N LEU A 61 7.02 14.94 1.22
CA LEU A 61 7.71 15.06 2.50
C LEU A 61 9.03 14.29 2.54
N ALA A 62 9.13 13.19 1.79
CA ALA A 62 10.28 12.29 1.80
C ALA A 62 11.32 12.62 0.72
N SER A 63 10.92 13.28 -0.37
CA SER A 63 11.77 13.58 -1.52
C SER A 63 11.23 14.77 -2.32
N ASP A 64 12.12 15.53 -2.95
CA ASP A 64 11.76 16.58 -3.92
C ASP A 64 11.39 16.03 -5.31
N ASN A 65 11.53 14.72 -5.52
CA ASN A 65 11.22 14.08 -6.79
C ASN A 65 9.71 13.98 -7.04
N GLN A 66 9.28 14.33 -8.25
CA GLN A 66 7.94 14.00 -8.72
C GLN A 66 7.93 12.54 -9.21
N ILE A 67 7.22 11.69 -8.47
CA ILE A 67 7.00 10.29 -8.83
C ILE A 67 5.62 10.18 -9.50
N SER A 68 5.57 9.57 -10.68
CA SER A 68 4.32 9.31 -11.38
C SER A 68 3.42 8.39 -10.57
N TYR A 69 2.12 8.72 -10.51
CA TYR A 69 1.12 7.94 -9.76
C TYR A 69 -0.02 7.51 -10.66
N HIS A 70 -0.30 6.20 -10.70
CA HIS A 70 -1.40 5.64 -11.47
C HIS A 70 -2.23 4.66 -10.64
N GLY A 71 -3.55 4.71 -10.81
CA GLY A 71 -4.46 3.72 -10.22
C GLY A 71 -4.75 2.62 -11.23
N VAL A 72 -4.75 1.37 -10.78
CA VAL A 72 -4.84 0.22 -11.70
C VAL A 72 -6.26 -0.09 -12.15
N LEU A 73 -7.27 0.27 -11.35
CA LEU A 73 -8.69 0.15 -11.71
C LEU A 73 -9.43 1.45 -11.43
N GLN A 74 -10.53 1.66 -12.14
CA GLN A 74 -11.39 2.82 -11.96
C GLN A 74 -12.85 2.41 -11.75
N ARG A 75 -13.55 3.20 -10.93
CA ARG A 75 -14.93 2.93 -10.53
C ARG A 75 -15.85 3.10 -11.75
N GLN A 76 -16.75 2.14 -11.96
CA GLN A 76 -17.70 2.11 -13.08
C GLN A 76 -17.06 1.99 -14.47
N GLU A 77 -15.78 1.61 -14.54
CA GLU A 77 -15.10 1.34 -15.80
C GLU A 77 -14.80 -0.15 -15.97
N ASN A 78 -14.55 -0.57 -17.20
CA ASN A 78 -14.19 -1.95 -17.49
C ASN A 78 -12.79 -2.28 -16.95
N SER A 79 -12.67 -3.33 -16.13
CA SER A 79 -11.42 -3.71 -15.48
C SER A 79 -10.31 -4.10 -16.45
N VAL A 80 -10.64 -4.77 -17.57
CA VAL A 80 -9.64 -5.15 -18.58
C VAL A 80 -9.08 -3.90 -19.26
N ASN A 81 -9.94 -2.95 -19.60
CA ASN A 81 -9.51 -1.70 -20.23
C ASN A 81 -8.70 -0.83 -19.27
N THR A 82 -9.18 -0.62 -18.04
CA THR A 82 -8.46 0.19 -17.03
C THR A 82 -7.11 -0.41 -16.66
N PHE A 83 -7.05 -1.73 -16.49
CA PHE A 83 -5.78 -2.43 -16.27
C PHE A 83 -4.85 -2.31 -17.47
N SER A 84 -5.36 -2.48 -18.70
CA SER A 84 -4.56 -2.33 -19.92
C SER A 84 -4.02 -0.92 -20.07
N ASN A 85 -4.82 0.10 -19.75
CA ASN A 85 -4.37 1.51 -19.73
C ASN A 85 -3.29 1.74 -18.67
N ALA A 86 -3.39 1.10 -17.50
CA ALA A 86 -2.36 1.19 -16.47
C ALA A 86 -1.04 0.53 -16.91
N LEU A 87 -1.09 -0.50 -17.76
CA LEU A 87 0.10 -1.10 -18.36
C LEU A 87 0.70 -0.23 -19.47
N ASP A 88 -0.13 0.43 -20.29
CA ASP A 88 0.31 1.40 -21.32
C ASP A 88 1.01 2.62 -20.69
N PHE A 89 0.73 2.90 -19.41
CA PHE A 89 1.39 3.96 -18.64
C PHE A 89 2.82 3.60 -18.18
N VAL A 90 3.20 2.32 -18.16
CA VAL A 90 4.51 1.82 -17.70
C VAL A 90 5.46 1.63 -18.87
#